data_AF-A0A401TXF2-F1
#
_entry.id   AF-A0A401TXF2-F1
#
_cell.length_a   1.000
_cell.length_b   1.000
_cell.length_c   1.000
_cell.angle_alpha   90.00
_cell.angle_beta   90.00
_cell.angle_gamma   90.00
#
_symmetry.space_group_name_H-M   'P 1'
#
loop_
_entity.id
_entity.type
_entity.pdbx_description
1 polymer ?
#
loop_
_entity_poly.entity_id
_entity_poly.type
_entity_poly.pdbx_seq_one_letter_code
_entity_poly.pdbx_strand_id
1 'polypeptide(L)'
;ATNVREQIAYVLKQGPIADCPKRVAVLGCSTGYGLASRIVATFAGGADTIGVSLEREPSEKRSASAGWYNNRAFEIEAEKIGRSPLTLEGDAFSDEMKKDFIERVREKFGQLDLLVYSMAAPVRTDPDTGKTYRSVIKPLGAPVEIKTLDTETGEVFQTTLEPANEEQTAATVAVMGGDDWKRWINQLADAGVLAPGFRTLNYTYIGSELT
;
A
#
# COMPACT_ATOMS: atom_id res chain seq x y z
N ALA A 1 7.88 5.65 -15.26
CA ALA A 1 7.60 7.09 -15.49
C ALA A 1 6.38 7.32 -16.38
N THR A 2 6.34 6.83 -17.63
CA THR A 2 5.19 7.06 -18.55
C THR A 2 3.86 6.63 -17.95
N ASN A 3 3.78 5.41 -17.40
CA ASN A 3 2.57 4.92 -16.71
C ASN A 3 2.05 5.88 -15.62
N VAL A 4 2.95 6.47 -14.81
CA VAL A 4 2.57 7.44 -13.76
C VAL A 4 2.02 8.73 -14.38
N ARG A 5 2.69 9.23 -15.43
CA ARG A 5 2.22 10.43 -16.15
C ARG A 5 0.85 10.22 -16.82
N GLU A 6 0.60 9.03 -17.35
CA GLU A 6 -0.70 8.67 -17.93
C GLU A 6 -1.81 8.63 -16.88
N GLN A 7 -1.54 8.04 -15.71
CA GLN A 7 -2.48 8.06 -14.58
C GLN A 7 -2.75 9.48 -14.07
N ILE A 8 -1.72 10.33 -13.99
CA ILE A 8 -1.86 11.75 -13.62
C ILE A 8 -2.71 12.49 -14.66
N ALA A 9 -2.41 12.32 -15.95
CA ALA A 9 -3.18 12.92 -17.03
C ALA A 9 -4.65 12.49 -17.00
N TYR A 10 -4.91 11.22 -16.69
CA TYR A 10 -6.26 10.71 -16.52
C TYR A 10 -7.01 11.44 -15.40
N VAL A 11 -6.43 11.56 -14.21
CA VAL A 11 -7.12 12.21 -13.08
C VAL A 11 -7.29 13.71 -13.29
N LEU A 12 -6.32 14.39 -13.90
CA LEU A 12 -6.45 15.82 -14.24
C LEU A 12 -7.58 16.07 -15.24
N LYS A 13 -7.81 15.15 -16.18
CA LYS A 13 -8.92 15.24 -17.15
C LYS A 13 -10.30 15.10 -16.48
N GLN A 14 -10.41 14.39 -15.35
CA GLN A 14 -11.67 14.28 -14.60
C GLN A 14 -12.02 15.57 -13.83
N GLY A 15 -11.05 16.47 -13.65
CA GLY A 15 -11.21 17.70 -12.91
C GLY A 15 -10.90 17.58 -11.41
N PRO A 16 -10.91 18.71 -10.69
CA PRO A 16 -10.59 18.75 -9.27
C PRO A 16 -11.69 18.09 -8.42
N ILE A 17 -11.29 17.49 -7.31
CA ILE A 17 -12.21 16.91 -6.34
C ILE A 17 -12.40 17.91 -5.19
N ALA A 18 -13.63 18.38 -5.00
CA ALA A 18 -13.99 19.24 -3.88
C ALA A 18 -13.85 18.51 -2.54
N ASP A 19 -13.52 19.25 -1.48
CA ASP A 19 -13.45 18.74 -0.10
C ASP A 19 -12.52 17.51 0.11
N CYS A 20 -11.50 17.40 -0.74
CA CYS A 20 -10.45 16.40 -0.56
C CYS A 20 -9.62 16.67 0.71
N PRO A 21 -9.26 15.62 1.48
CA PRO A 21 -8.29 15.71 2.57
C PRO A 21 -6.99 16.38 2.10
N LYS A 22 -6.35 17.19 2.95
CA LYS A 22 -5.18 17.99 2.55
C LYS A 22 -3.85 17.38 2.96
N ARG A 23 -3.86 16.53 3.99
CA ARG A 23 -2.67 15.87 4.56
C ARG A 23 -2.92 14.36 4.55
N VAL A 24 -2.44 13.69 3.52
CA VAL A 24 -2.81 12.31 3.20
C VAL A 24 -1.62 11.37 3.36
N ALA A 25 -1.82 10.33 4.17
CA ALA A 25 -0.90 9.21 4.31
C ALA A 25 -1.31 8.05 3.41
N VAL A 26 -0.35 7.41 2.74
CA VAL A 26 -0.59 6.20 1.94
C VAL A 26 0.46 5.13 2.29
N LEU A 27 0.02 4.06 2.95
CA LEU A 27 0.86 2.90 3.24
C LEU A 27 0.75 1.90 2.08
N GLY A 28 1.87 1.55 1.46
CA GLY A 28 1.90 0.81 0.19
C GLY A 28 1.74 1.74 -1.02
N CYS A 29 2.49 2.84 -1.06
CA CYS A 29 2.23 3.95 -1.99
C CYS A 29 2.81 3.83 -3.42
N SER A 30 3.58 2.79 -3.70
CA SER A 30 4.46 2.72 -4.87
C SER A 30 3.85 2.06 -6.10
N THR A 31 2.80 1.26 -5.92
CA THR A 31 2.14 0.50 -7.00
C THR A 31 0.63 0.37 -6.75
N GLY A 32 -0.09 -0.14 -7.76
CA GLY A 32 -1.50 -0.53 -7.64
C GLY A 32 -2.42 0.57 -7.09
N TYR A 33 -3.35 0.18 -6.22
CA TYR A 33 -4.33 1.09 -5.63
C TYR A 33 -3.71 2.15 -4.70
N GLY A 34 -2.60 1.85 -4.03
CA GLY A 34 -1.91 2.83 -3.19
C GLY A 34 -1.31 3.96 -4.02
N LEU A 35 -0.62 3.63 -5.12
CA LEU A 35 -0.14 4.65 -6.06
C LEU A 35 -1.30 5.46 -6.65
N ALA A 36 -2.37 4.80 -7.09
CA ALA A 36 -3.55 5.48 -7.62
C ALA A 36 -4.18 6.43 -6.58
N SER A 37 -4.30 6.00 -5.32
CA SER A 37 -4.79 6.84 -4.22
C SER A 37 -3.94 8.09 -4.03
N ARG A 38 -2.61 7.91 -4.04
CA ARG A 38 -1.66 9.01 -3.88
C ARG A 38 -1.75 10.00 -5.05
N ILE A 39 -1.88 9.50 -6.28
CA ILE A 39 -2.09 10.30 -7.48
C ILE A 39 -3.39 11.11 -7.39
N VAL A 40 -4.51 10.47 -7.07
CA VAL A 40 -5.81 11.14 -6.93
C VAL A 40 -5.75 12.22 -5.85
N ALA A 41 -5.24 11.88 -4.67
CA ALA A 41 -5.14 12.81 -3.55
C ALA A 41 -4.30 14.05 -3.92
N THR A 42 -3.14 13.87 -4.54
CA THR A 42 -2.23 14.97 -4.86
C THR A 42 -2.68 15.78 -6.09
N PHE A 43 -2.98 15.14 -7.21
CA PHE A 43 -3.19 15.84 -8.48
C PHE A 43 -4.63 16.29 -8.70
N ALA A 44 -5.63 15.55 -8.19
CA ALA A 44 -7.04 15.96 -8.27
C ALA A 44 -7.54 16.61 -6.98
N GLY A 45 -7.06 16.15 -5.81
CA GLY A 45 -7.47 16.67 -4.50
C GLY A 45 -6.63 17.82 -3.94
N GLY A 46 -5.45 18.05 -4.53
CA GLY A 46 -4.51 19.05 -4.05
C GLY A 46 -4.00 18.78 -2.62
N ALA A 47 -3.79 17.51 -2.28
CA ALA A 47 -3.23 17.09 -1.00
C ALA A 47 -1.70 17.04 -1.02
N ASP A 48 -1.10 17.40 0.11
CA ASP A 48 0.27 17.00 0.42
C ASP A 48 0.26 15.56 0.92
N THR A 49 1.18 14.74 0.38
CA THR A 49 1.18 13.31 0.65
C THR A 49 2.48 12.83 1.29
N ILE A 50 2.33 11.95 2.26
CA ILE A 50 3.40 11.09 2.78
C ILE A 50 3.08 9.64 2.44
N GLY A 51 4.08 8.89 1.97
CA GLY A 51 3.91 7.49 1.59
C GLY A 51 4.96 6.59 2.24
N VAL A 52 4.60 5.32 2.47
CA VAL A 52 5.55 4.27 2.84
C VAL A 52 5.52 3.17 1.77
N SER A 53 6.69 2.71 1.34
CA SER A 53 6.81 1.56 0.44
C SER A 53 8.14 0.85 0.64
N LEU A 54 8.16 -0.47 0.46
CA LEU A 54 9.39 -1.25 0.50
C LEU A 54 9.79 -1.64 -0.93
N GLU A 55 10.73 -0.89 -1.49
CA GLU A 55 11.14 -1.04 -2.89
C GLU A 55 12.62 -1.40 -2.99
N ARG A 56 12.99 -2.11 -4.05
CA ARG A 56 14.40 -2.37 -4.36
C ARG A 56 14.96 -1.25 -5.22
N GLU A 57 16.00 -0.59 -4.72
CA GLU A 57 16.80 0.41 -5.44
C GLU A 57 17.55 -0.18 -6.64
N PRO A 58 17.90 0.63 -7.66
CA PRO A 58 18.78 0.18 -8.74
C PRO A 58 20.22 -0.01 -8.22
N SER A 59 20.98 -0.86 -8.90
CA SER A 59 22.42 -0.93 -8.76
C SER A 59 23.09 -0.85 -10.13
N GLU A 60 24.42 -0.77 -10.17
CA GLU A 60 25.18 -0.76 -11.42
C GLU A 60 24.81 -1.92 -12.36
N LYS A 61 24.44 -3.07 -11.79
CA LYS A 61 24.19 -4.32 -12.54
C LYS A 61 22.71 -4.71 -12.64
N ARG A 62 21.79 -4.05 -11.92
CA ARG A 62 20.38 -4.46 -11.85
C ARG A 62 19.44 -3.27 -11.79
N SER A 63 18.34 -3.38 -12.52
CA SER A 63 17.24 -2.43 -12.42
C SER A 63 16.55 -2.49 -11.05
N ALA A 64 16.04 -1.33 -10.66
CA ALA A 64 15.16 -1.19 -9.50
C ALA A 64 13.86 -1.97 -9.71
N SER A 65 13.12 -2.15 -8.62
CA SER A 65 11.71 -2.53 -8.68
C SER A 65 10.87 -1.47 -9.41
N ALA A 66 9.73 -1.87 -9.96
CA ALA A 66 8.83 -0.95 -10.66
C ALA A 66 8.30 0.16 -9.72
N GLY A 67 7.98 -0.19 -8.46
CA GLY A 67 7.49 0.76 -7.48
C GLY A 67 8.50 1.84 -7.12
N TRP A 68 9.80 1.49 -7.07
CA TRP A 68 10.86 2.48 -6.91
C TRP A 68 10.81 3.57 -7.99
N TYR A 69 10.76 3.17 -9.27
CA TYR A 69 10.66 4.12 -10.39
C TYR A 69 9.34 4.89 -10.40
N ASN A 70 8.25 4.30 -9.91
CA ASN A 70 6.96 4.97 -9.81
C ASN A 70 6.99 6.08 -8.76
N ASN A 71 7.58 5.84 -7.58
CA ASN A 71 7.74 6.86 -6.54
C ASN A 71 8.52 8.07 -7.06
N ARG A 72 9.66 7.85 -7.73
CA ARG A 72 10.47 8.94 -8.30
C ARG A 72 9.75 9.70 -9.40
N ALA A 73 9.00 8.99 -10.25
CA ALA A 73 8.17 9.64 -11.25
C ALA A 73 7.05 10.48 -10.61
N PHE A 74 6.40 9.98 -9.56
CA PHE A 74 5.37 10.71 -8.82
C PHE A 74 5.93 11.99 -8.19
N GLU A 75 7.08 11.89 -7.51
CA GLU A 75 7.77 13.02 -6.86
C GLU A 75 8.12 14.11 -7.88
N ILE A 76 8.75 13.74 -9.00
CA ILE A 76 9.09 14.67 -10.09
C ILE A 76 7.86 15.40 -10.62
N GLU A 77 6.74 14.70 -10.83
CA GLU A 77 5.51 15.35 -11.33
C GLU A 77 4.84 16.22 -10.26
N ALA A 78 4.92 15.85 -8.99
CA ALA A 78 4.38 16.66 -7.89
C ALA A 78 5.19 17.96 -7.67
N GLU A 79 6.51 17.90 -7.81
CA GLU A 79 7.38 19.09 -7.72
C GLU A 79 7.06 20.13 -8.79
N LYS A 80 6.70 19.70 -10.01
CA LYS A 80 6.30 20.62 -11.10
C LYS A 80 5.06 21.45 -10.76
N ILE A 81 4.20 20.96 -9.87
CA ILE A 81 3.01 21.69 -9.41
C ILE A 81 3.22 22.36 -8.04
N GLY A 82 4.49 22.52 -7.61
CA GLY A 82 4.85 23.20 -6.37
C GLY A 82 4.61 22.38 -5.11
N ARG A 83 4.46 21.05 -5.22
CA ARG A 83 4.29 20.16 -4.07
C ARG A 83 5.57 19.40 -3.77
N SER A 84 5.78 19.10 -2.49
CA SER A 84 6.92 18.30 -2.03
C SER A 84 6.38 17.09 -1.28
N PRO A 85 5.94 16.03 -1.97
CA PRO A 85 5.53 14.80 -1.29
C PRO A 85 6.73 14.14 -0.59
N LEU A 86 6.47 13.35 0.44
CA LEU A 86 7.51 12.60 1.17
C LEU A 86 7.30 11.10 1.01
N THR A 87 8.34 10.35 0.65
CA THR A 87 8.28 8.88 0.58
C THR A 87 9.30 8.31 1.54
N LEU A 88 8.85 7.44 2.45
CA LEU A 88 9.70 6.67 3.35
C LEU A 88 9.87 5.26 2.78
N GLU A 89 11.11 4.82 2.65
CA GLU A 89 11.45 3.52 2.10
C GLU A 89 11.81 2.55 3.23
N GLY A 90 11.04 1.46 3.36
CA GLY A 90 11.29 0.45 4.38
C GLY A 90 10.06 -0.37 4.76
N ASP A 91 10.24 -1.22 5.76
CA ASP A 91 9.20 -2.13 6.23
C ASP A 91 8.13 -1.39 7.05
N ALA A 92 6.95 -1.23 6.46
CA ALA A 92 5.80 -0.60 7.11
C ALA A 92 5.27 -1.39 8.32
N PHE A 93 5.63 -2.68 8.47
CA PHE A 93 5.23 -3.48 9.64
C PHE A 93 6.07 -3.13 10.88
N SER A 94 7.31 -2.66 10.70
CA SER A 94 8.22 -2.33 11.80
C SER A 94 7.76 -1.16 12.65
N ASP A 95 8.18 -1.13 13.93
CA ASP A 95 7.97 0.03 14.81
C ASP A 95 8.88 1.19 14.46
N GLU A 96 10.09 0.87 13.98
CA GLU A 96 11.07 1.85 13.57
C GLU A 96 10.52 2.72 12.44
N MET A 97 9.89 2.11 11.45
CA MET A 97 9.22 2.83 10.36
C MET A 97 8.04 3.66 10.87
N LYS A 98 7.20 3.12 11.77
CA LYS A 98 6.07 3.87 12.33
C LYS A 98 6.54 5.09 13.12
N LYS A 99 7.63 4.95 13.88
CA LYS A 99 8.24 6.04 14.64
C LYS A 99 8.79 7.14 13.73
N ASP A 100 9.62 6.80 12.73
CA ASP A 100 10.12 7.78 11.75
C ASP A 100 8.94 8.45 11.03
N PHE A 101 7.95 7.67 10.59
CA PHE A 101 6.75 8.20 9.96
C PHE A 101 6.01 9.22 10.84
N ILE A 102 5.80 8.94 12.13
CA ILE A 102 5.18 9.87 13.09
C ILE A 102 5.99 11.16 13.21
N GLU A 103 7.32 11.07 13.28
CA GLU A 103 8.20 12.24 13.35
C GLU A 103 8.05 13.10 12.09
N ARG A 104 8.11 12.49 10.91
CA ARG A 104 7.92 13.20 9.63
C ARG A 104 6.54 13.80 9.47
N VAL A 105 5.51 13.11 9.94
CA VAL A 105 4.14 13.62 9.94
C VAL A 105 4.06 14.89 10.79
N ARG A 106 4.60 14.85 12.00
CA ARG A 106 4.60 15.98 12.93
C ARG A 106 5.33 17.18 12.36
N GLU A 107 6.51 16.96 11.79
CA GLU A 107 7.35 18.03 11.23
C GLU A 107 6.71 18.70 10.00
N LYS A 108 6.14 17.90 9.09
CA LYS A 108 5.71 18.39 7.78
C LYS A 108 4.23 18.77 7.71
N PHE A 109 3.37 18.07 8.46
CA PHE A 109 1.91 18.20 8.33
C PHE A 109 1.24 18.62 9.64
N GLY A 110 1.93 18.46 10.77
CA GLY A 110 1.39 18.58 12.13
C GLY A 110 0.46 17.41 12.48
N GLN A 111 -0.58 17.20 11.66
CA GLN A 111 -1.55 16.11 11.78
C GLN A 111 -1.97 15.58 10.40
N LEU A 112 -2.59 14.40 10.36
CA LEU A 112 -3.14 13.77 9.15
C LEU A 112 -4.65 13.88 9.09
N ASP A 113 -5.18 14.03 7.88
CA ASP A 113 -6.62 14.05 7.59
C ASP A 113 -7.12 12.68 7.10
N LEU A 114 -6.26 11.92 6.41
CA LEU A 114 -6.59 10.63 5.83
C LEU A 114 -5.40 9.67 5.88
N LEU A 115 -5.64 8.41 6.25
CA LEU A 115 -4.70 7.31 6.02
C LEU A 115 -5.32 6.25 5.11
N VAL A 116 -4.67 6.00 3.98
CA VAL A 116 -4.95 4.88 3.07
C VAL A 116 -4.03 3.72 3.40
N TYR A 117 -4.61 2.60 3.85
CA TYR A 117 -3.91 1.34 4.07
C TYR A 117 -4.05 0.49 2.80
N SER A 118 -2.99 0.46 1.98
CA SER A 118 -2.91 -0.27 0.73
C SER A 118 -1.74 -1.26 0.74
N MET A 119 -1.50 -1.90 1.88
CA MET A 119 -0.42 -2.87 2.03
C MET A 119 -0.80 -4.19 1.37
N ALA A 120 0.06 -4.68 0.49
CA ALA A 120 0.02 -6.03 -0.04
C ALA A 120 1.42 -6.63 0.10
N ALA A 121 1.58 -7.53 1.07
CA ALA A 121 2.85 -8.17 1.36
C ALA A 121 2.62 -9.68 1.57
N PRO A 122 3.51 -10.54 1.04
CA PRO A 122 3.40 -11.99 1.27
C PRO A 122 3.91 -12.40 2.66
N VAL A 123 4.58 -11.49 3.37
CA VAL A 123 5.32 -11.74 4.61
C VAL A 123 5.16 -10.55 5.54
N ARG A 124 5.01 -10.83 6.84
CA ARG A 124 5.07 -9.86 7.93
C ARG A 124 5.96 -10.41 9.02
N THR A 125 6.90 -9.61 9.50
CA THR A 125 7.59 -9.90 10.77
C THR A 125 6.86 -9.20 11.89
N ASP A 126 6.48 -9.96 12.90
CA ASP A 126 5.84 -9.44 14.10
C ASP A 126 6.83 -8.56 14.87
N PRO A 127 6.52 -7.28 15.08
CA PRO A 127 7.44 -6.33 15.70
C PRO A 127 7.65 -6.57 17.20
N ASP A 128 6.71 -7.23 17.89
CA ASP A 128 6.80 -7.48 19.33
C ASP A 128 7.55 -8.79 19.62
N THR A 129 7.35 -9.81 18.79
CA THR A 129 7.89 -11.17 19.01
C THR A 129 9.05 -11.53 18.09
N GLY A 130 9.27 -10.79 17.00
CA GLY A 130 10.25 -11.12 15.96
C GLY A 130 9.87 -12.30 15.07
N LYS A 131 8.69 -12.91 15.27
CA LYS A 131 8.23 -14.06 14.47
C LYS A 131 7.82 -13.61 13.07
N THR A 132 8.37 -14.26 12.05
CA THR A 132 7.96 -14.02 10.65
C THR A 132 6.80 -14.92 10.23
N TYR A 133 5.72 -14.31 9.78
CA TYR A 133 4.56 -14.95 9.18
C TYR A 133 4.59 -14.84 7.65
N ARG A 134 4.08 -15.86 6.97
CA ARG A 134 3.93 -15.87 5.51
C ARG A 134 2.50 -16.23 5.15
N SER A 135 1.85 -15.41 4.35
CA SER A 135 0.50 -15.68 3.84
C SER A 135 0.54 -16.77 2.77
N VAL A 136 -0.56 -17.53 2.65
CA VAL A 136 -0.80 -18.45 1.53
C VAL A 136 -2.13 -18.13 0.87
N ILE A 137 -2.25 -18.46 -0.41
CA ILE A 137 -3.52 -18.39 -1.15
C ILE A 137 -3.97 -19.83 -1.36
N LYS A 138 -4.84 -20.30 -0.47
CA LYS A 138 -5.39 -21.66 -0.44
C LYS A 138 -6.84 -21.62 0.05
N PRO A 139 -7.70 -22.54 -0.40
CA PRO A 139 -9.06 -22.65 0.12
C PRO A 139 -9.08 -23.09 1.59
N LEU A 140 -10.23 -22.99 2.24
CA LEU A 140 -10.47 -23.54 3.57
C LEU A 140 -11.35 -24.80 3.45
N GLY A 141 -11.09 -25.79 4.32
CA GLY A 141 -11.92 -26.99 4.44
C GLY A 141 -11.61 -28.05 3.38
N ALA A 142 -11.98 -27.82 2.13
CA ALA A 142 -11.86 -28.82 1.05
C ALA A 142 -10.96 -28.33 -0.10
N PRO A 143 -10.33 -29.26 -0.86
CA PRO A 143 -9.63 -28.91 -2.08
C PRO A 143 -10.56 -28.28 -3.11
N VAL A 144 -10.03 -27.36 -3.91
CA VAL A 144 -10.77 -26.72 -5.01
C VAL A 144 -10.04 -27.00 -6.33
N GLU A 145 -10.77 -27.56 -7.29
CA GLU A 145 -10.32 -27.64 -8.68
C GLU A 145 -10.61 -26.33 -9.39
N ILE A 146 -9.58 -25.72 -9.96
CA ILE A 146 -9.69 -24.46 -10.71
C ILE A 146 -9.14 -24.64 -12.11
N LYS A 147 -9.78 -23.97 -13.08
CA LYS A 147 -9.24 -23.78 -14.42
C LYS A 147 -8.42 -22.51 -14.42
N THR A 148 -7.19 -22.56 -14.93
CA THR A 148 -6.29 -21.42 -14.99
C THR A 148 -5.56 -21.35 -16.33
N LEU A 149 -4.91 -20.22 -16.58
CA LEU A 149 -4.14 -19.94 -17.79
C LEU A 149 -2.65 -19.88 -17.42
N ASP A 150 -1.83 -20.68 -18.09
CA ASP A 150 -0.40 -20.47 -18.10
C ASP A 150 -0.08 -19.26 -18.99
N THR A 151 0.45 -18.20 -18.40
CA THR A 151 0.72 -16.95 -19.13
C THR A 151 1.98 -17.02 -20.00
N GLU A 152 2.85 -18.02 -19.83
CA GLU A 152 4.04 -18.23 -20.66
C GLU A 152 3.69 -19.00 -21.93
N THR A 153 2.90 -20.08 -21.81
CA THR A 153 2.53 -20.95 -22.94
C THR A 153 1.21 -20.56 -23.59
N GLY A 154 0.33 -19.86 -22.87
CA GLY A 154 -1.03 -19.56 -23.29
C GLY A 154 -1.99 -20.74 -23.14
N GLU A 155 -1.55 -21.85 -22.53
CA GLU A 155 -2.36 -23.04 -22.36
C GLU A 155 -3.32 -22.92 -21.17
N VAL A 156 -4.56 -23.34 -21.39
CA VAL A 156 -5.56 -23.42 -20.33
C VAL A 156 -5.55 -24.82 -19.74
N PHE A 157 -5.33 -24.93 -18.44
CA PHE A 157 -5.24 -26.20 -17.74
C PHE A 157 -6.07 -26.19 -16.44
N GLN A 158 -6.26 -27.38 -15.86
CA GLN A 158 -6.88 -27.54 -14.55
C GLN A 158 -5.83 -27.87 -13.51
N THR A 159 -5.99 -27.33 -12.31
CA THR A 159 -5.16 -27.63 -11.15
C THR A 159 -6.01 -27.73 -9.89
N THR A 160 -5.52 -28.47 -8.90
CA THR A 160 -6.17 -28.61 -7.59
C THR A 160 -5.40 -27.80 -6.56
N LEU A 161 -6.10 -26.95 -5.81
CA LEU A 161 -5.56 -26.24 -4.65
C LEU A 161 -5.97 -26.95 -3.37
N GLU A 162 -4.98 -27.46 -2.65
CA GLU A 162 -5.19 -28.07 -1.34
C GLU A 162 -5.55 -27.02 -0.28
N PRO A 163 -6.39 -27.37 0.72
CA PRO A 163 -6.80 -26.45 1.75
C PRO A 163 -5.62 -26.00 2.63
N ALA A 164 -5.73 -24.80 3.18
CA ALA A 164 -4.82 -24.32 4.21
C ALA A 164 -5.02 -25.10 5.51
N ASN A 165 -3.91 -25.41 6.19
CA ASN A 165 -3.98 -25.87 7.59
C ASN A 165 -4.15 -24.69 8.56
N GLU A 166 -4.43 -24.96 9.83
CA GLU A 166 -4.69 -23.94 10.85
C GLU A 166 -3.55 -22.91 10.99
N GLU A 167 -2.29 -23.37 10.92
CA GLU A 167 -1.12 -22.50 11.00
C GLU A 167 -1.04 -21.55 9.80
N GLN A 168 -1.29 -22.05 8.59
CA GLN A 168 -1.33 -21.27 7.35
C GLN A 168 -2.46 -20.25 7.36
N THR A 169 -3.64 -20.63 7.86
CA THR A 169 -4.77 -19.71 8.05
C THR A 169 -4.40 -18.60 9.03
N ALA A 170 -3.88 -18.95 10.21
CA ALA A 170 -3.47 -17.98 11.22
C ALA A 170 -2.35 -17.05 10.71
N ALA A 171 -1.35 -17.58 10.02
CA ALA A 171 -0.28 -16.78 9.42
C ALA A 171 -0.81 -15.82 8.35
N THR A 172 -1.77 -16.25 7.53
CA THR A 172 -2.40 -15.40 6.51
C THR A 172 -3.20 -14.27 7.15
N VAL A 173 -3.95 -14.54 8.22
CA VAL A 173 -4.63 -13.50 9.02
C VAL A 173 -3.61 -12.56 9.67
N ALA A 174 -2.50 -13.07 10.19
CA ALA A 174 -1.45 -12.24 10.78
C ALA A 174 -0.83 -11.28 9.73
N VAL A 175 -0.64 -11.72 8.48
CA VAL A 175 -0.06 -10.87 7.42
C VAL A 175 -1.08 -9.91 6.81
N MET A 176 -2.25 -10.41 6.42
CA MET A 176 -3.23 -9.68 5.59
C MET A 176 -4.46 -9.19 6.37
N GLY A 177 -4.56 -9.52 7.66
CA GLY A 177 -5.61 -9.04 8.54
C GLY A 177 -5.44 -7.59 8.96
N GLY A 178 -6.25 -7.16 9.93
CA GLY A 178 -6.32 -5.76 10.37
C GLY A 178 -5.33 -5.35 11.45
N ASP A 179 -4.49 -6.25 11.96
CA ASP A 179 -3.67 -6.00 13.16
C ASP A 179 -2.65 -4.89 12.96
N ASP A 180 -1.90 -4.92 11.84
CA ASP A 180 -0.94 -3.86 11.55
C ASP A 180 -1.64 -2.53 11.25
N TRP A 181 -2.77 -2.54 10.54
CA TRP A 181 -3.56 -1.34 10.31
C TRP A 181 -4.03 -0.71 11.63
N LYS A 182 -4.59 -1.51 12.54
CA LYS A 182 -4.96 -1.07 13.89
C LYS A 182 -3.77 -0.49 14.64
N ARG A 183 -2.60 -1.13 14.54
CA ARG A 183 -1.35 -0.68 15.18
C ARG A 183 -0.90 0.69 14.66
N TRP A 184 -0.95 0.90 13.34
CA TRP A 184 -0.70 2.22 12.74
C TRP A 184 -1.64 3.28 13.30
N ILE A 185 -2.94 3.03 13.30
CA ILE A 185 -3.92 4.01 13.79
C ILE A 185 -3.71 4.33 15.27
N ASN A 186 -3.47 3.30 16.11
CA ASN A 186 -3.23 3.49 17.53
C ASN A 186 -1.97 4.34 17.78
N GLN A 187 -0.84 4.02 17.15
CA GLN A 187 0.39 4.77 17.37
C GLN A 187 0.31 6.22 16.86
N LEU A 188 -0.39 6.46 15.73
CA LEU A 188 -0.65 7.83 15.26
C LEU A 188 -1.56 8.61 16.20
N ALA A 189 -2.58 7.95 16.78
CA ALA A 189 -3.48 8.56 17.75
C ALA A 189 -2.76 8.91 19.04
N ASP A 190 -1.98 7.97 19.60
CA ASP A 190 -1.18 8.17 20.82
C ASP A 190 -0.14 9.30 20.64
N ALA A 191 0.40 9.43 19.43
CA ALA A 191 1.33 10.50 19.07
C ALA A 191 0.66 11.88 18.84
N GLY A 192 -0.67 11.95 18.87
CA GLY A 192 -1.45 13.19 18.68
C GLY A 192 -1.46 13.73 17.25
N VAL A 193 -1.08 12.92 16.26
CA VAL A 193 -0.92 13.35 14.85
C VAL A 193 -2.13 13.05 13.97
N LEU A 194 -3.29 12.74 14.55
CA LEU A 194 -4.56 12.59 13.83
C LEU A 194 -5.41 13.85 13.99
N ALA A 195 -5.86 14.43 12.87
CA ALA A 195 -6.66 15.65 12.88
C ALA A 195 -8.11 15.38 13.31
N PRO A 196 -8.86 16.40 13.79
CA PRO A 196 -10.30 16.30 13.94
C PRO A 196 -10.96 15.89 12.62
N GLY A 197 -11.80 14.85 12.67
CA GLY A 197 -12.43 14.28 11.46
C GLY A 197 -11.51 13.41 10.61
N PHE A 198 -10.36 12.98 11.14
CA PHE A 198 -9.48 12.01 10.49
C PHE A 198 -10.27 10.77 10.04
N ARG A 199 -9.97 10.32 8.82
CA ARG A 199 -10.54 9.11 8.23
C ARG A 199 -9.43 8.12 7.90
N THR A 200 -9.78 6.85 7.85
CA THR A 200 -8.89 5.82 7.32
C THR A 200 -9.68 4.81 6.51
N LEU A 201 -9.05 4.23 5.50
CA LEU A 201 -9.61 3.15 4.69
C LEU A 201 -8.57 2.06 4.50
N ASN A 202 -9.04 0.83 4.35
CA ASN A 202 -8.24 -0.34 4.04
C ASN A 202 -8.85 -1.06 2.84
N TYR A 203 -8.05 -1.33 1.82
CA TYR A 203 -8.52 -2.01 0.62
C TYR A 203 -8.82 -3.48 0.90
N THR A 204 -9.91 -3.96 0.33
CA THR A 204 -10.33 -5.36 0.41
C THR A 204 -10.89 -5.83 -0.93
N TYR A 205 -11.02 -7.14 -1.09
CA TYR A 205 -11.56 -7.77 -2.28
C TYR A 205 -12.48 -8.90 -1.85
N ILE A 206 -13.72 -8.87 -2.35
CA ILE A 206 -14.71 -9.95 -2.15
C ILE A 206 -14.68 -10.90 -3.34
N GLY A 207 -14.65 -10.36 -4.57
CA GLY A 207 -14.58 -11.14 -5.80
C GLY A 207 -15.92 -11.57 -6.36
N SER A 208 -15.83 -12.47 -7.34
CA SER A 208 -16.95 -13.13 -8.01
C SER A 208 -17.28 -14.47 -7.34
N GLU A 209 -18.35 -15.16 -7.72
CA GLU A 209 -18.62 -16.52 -7.20
C GLU A 209 -17.49 -17.54 -7.49
N LEU A 210 -16.61 -17.24 -8.45
CA LEU A 210 -15.45 -18.07 -8.79
C LEU A 210 -14.24 -17.87 -7.87
N THR A 211 -14.25 -16.86 -7.00
CA THR A 211 -13.09 -16.38 -6.22
C THR A 211 -13.47 -16.03 -4.80
#